data_AF-A0A0F9SMV7-F1
#
_entry.id   AF-A0A0F9SMV7-F1
#
_cell.length_a   1.000
_cell.length_b   1.000
_cell.length_c   1.000
_cell.angle_alpha   90.00
_cell.angle_beta   90.00
_cell.angle_gamma   90.00
#
_symmetry.space_group_name_H-M   'P 1'
#
loop_
_entity.id
_entity.type
_entity.pdbx_description
1 polymer ?
#
loop_
_entity_poly.entity_id
_entity_poly.type
_entity_poly.pdbx_seq_one_letter_code
_entity_poly.pdbx_strand_id
1 'polypeptide(L)'
;MKRFPNEEPATLNLIKRILNTLWIVLGLAALSLIFIPEDKYRIAVKNIELIVYVGFVLVFTIIAASSVETLFSRSIRKTIAEEGDPTSYKFLRYLSVFGVYFLGAILATLAFPPLRGIAQTALGGAGILAVVIGVASQEALANLIGGVFIISFKPFRVGDTVKITESLA
;
A
#
# COMPACT_ATOMS: atom_id res chain seq x y z
N MET A 1 -19.91 -30.28 -18.49
CA MET A 1 -20.47 -29.04 -17.90
C MET A 1 -20.94 -29.33 -16.48
N LYS A 2 -20.21 -28.86 -15.45
CA LYS A 2 -20.72 -28.81 -14.07
C LYS A 2 -20.45 -27.41 -13.54
N ARG A 3 -21.51 -26.59 -13.49
CA ARG A 3 -21.51 -25.26 -12.88
C ARG A 3 -21.57 -25.45 -11.36
N PHE A 4 -20.57 -24.95 -10.64
CA PHE A 4 -20.64 -24.81 -9.19
C PHE A 4 -21.23 -23.42 -8.87
N PRO A 5 -22.37 -23.34 -8.17
CA PRO A 5 -23.04 -22.09 -7.85
C PRO A 5 -22.53 -21.51 -6.52
N ASN A 6 -22.26 -20.21 -6.52
CA ASN A 6 -22.34 -19.31 -5.35
C ASN A 6 -21.56 -19.69 -4.07
N GLU A 7 -20.23 -19.82 -4.14
CA GLU A 7 -19.41 -19.57 -2.96
C GLU A 7 -19.08 -18.07 -2.90
N GLU A 8 -19.81 -17.31 -2.08
CA GLU A 8 -19.37 -15.96 -1.73
C GLU A 8 -17.96 -16.06 -1.13
N PRO A 9 -16.95 -15.36 -1.67
CA PRO A 9 -15.58 -15.54 -1.23
C PRO A 9 -15.47 -15.18 0.25
N ALA A 10 -14.87 -16.07 1.05
CA ALA A 10 -14.71 -15.95 2.51
C ALA A 10 -14.09 -14.62 2.97
N THR A 11 -13.47 -13.87 2.05
CA THR A 11 -12.99 -12.50 2.25
C THR A 11 -14.11 -11.50 2.54
N LEU A 12 -15.31 -11.66 1.98
CA LEU A 12 -16.45 -10.78 2.22
C LEU A 12 -16.96 -10.88 3.65
N ASN A 13 -17.03 -12.10 4.20
CA ASN A 13 -17.45 -12.33 5.58
C ASN A 13 -16.46 -11.76 6.60
N LEU A 14 -15.15 -11.77 6.30
CA LEU A 14 -14.13 -11.17 7.17
C LEU A 14 -14.22 -9.64 7.13
N ILE A 15 -14.35 -9.04 5.95
CA ILE A 15 -14.51 -7.58 5.80
C ILE A 15 -15.77 -7.12 6.52
N LYS A 16 -16.89 -7.81 6.35
CA LYS A 16 -18.17 -7.48 6.99
C LYS A 16 -18.10 -7.63 8.51
N ARG A 17 -17.37 -8.63 9.02
CA ARG A 17 -17.16 -8.83 10.46
C ARG A 17 -16.28 -7.74 11.07
N ILE A 18 -15.18 -7.37 10.41
CA ILE A 18 -14.32 -6.25 10.83
C ILE A 18 -15.12 -4.94 10.84
N LEU A 19 -15.91 -4.68 9.80
CA LEU A 19 -16.74 -3.48 9.69
C LEU A 19 -17.80 -3.40 10.80
N ASN A 20 -18.44 -4.53 11.11
CA ASN A 20 -19.48 -4.56 12.14
C ASN A 20 -18.89 -4.44 13.56
N THR A 21 -17.73 -5.04 13.82
CA THR A 21 -17.01 -4.84 15.09
C THR A 21 -16.57 -3.40 15.26
N LEU A 22 -16.13 -2.72 14.19
CA LEU A 22 -15.81 -1.30 14.21
C LEU A 22 -17.01 -0.42 14.55
N TRP A 23 -18.16 -0.69 13.94
CA TRP A 23 -19.39 0.06 14.21
C TRP A 23 -19.81 -0.06 15.68
N ILE A 24 -19.70 -1.25 16.26
CA ILE A 24 -20.02 -1.50 17.67
C ILE A 24 -19.04 -0.77 18.61
N VAL A 25 -17.75 -0.79 18.31
CA VAL A 25 -16.72 -0.09 19.10
C VAL A 25 -16.92 1.43 19.04
N LEU A 26 -17.24 1.97 17.86
CA LEU A 26 -17.59 3.39 17.70
C LEU A 26 -18.85 3.78 18.47
N GLY A 27 -19.89 2.94 18.43
CA GLY A 27 -21.13 3.17 19.18
C GLY A 27 -20.93 3.18 20.70
N LEU A 28 -20.10 2.26 21.23
CA LEU A 28 -19.73 2.22 22.65
C LEU A 28 -18.89 3.44 23.07
N ALA A 29 -17.95 3.86 22.22
CA ALA A 29 -17.15 5.07 22.46
C ALA A 29 -18.02 6.34 22.48
N ALA A 30 -19.03 6.43 21.60
CA ALA A 30 -19.99 7.54 21.58
C ALA A 30 -20.89 7.55 22.83
N LEU A 31 -21.34 6.39 23.30
CA LEU A 31 -22.13 6.26 24.53
C LEU A 31 -21.34 6.68 25.78
N SER A 32 -20.03 6.46 25.78
CA SER A 32 -19.14 6.89 26.86
C SER A 32 -19.06 8.41 27.03
N LEU A 33 -19.42 9.20 26.02
CA LEU A 33 -19.37 10.69 26.06
C LEU A 33 -20.52 11.32 26.85
N ILE A 34 -21.63 10.60 27.03
CA ILE A 34 -22.84 11.13 27.68
C ILE A 34 -22.62 11.35 29.19
N PHE A 35 -21.63 10.68 29.79
CA PHE A 35 -21.42 10.62 31.24
C PHE A 35 -20.24 11.47 31.76
N ILE A 36 -19.68 12.36 30.94
CA ILE A 36 -18.43 13.09 31.25
C ILE A 36 -18.72 14.52 31.74
N PRO A 37 -18.25 14.91 32.95
CA PRO A 37 -18.43 16.26 33.49
C PRO A 37 -17.62 17.33 32.72
N GLU A 38 -18.12 18.58 32.69
CA GLU A 38 -17.65 19.67 31.82
C GLU A 38 -16.18 20.08 32.03
N ASP A 39 -15.61 19.86 33.22
CA ASP A 39 -14.21 20.16 33.56
C ASP A 39 -13.21 19.22 32.86
N LYS A 40 -13.65 18.02 32.45
CA LYS A 40 -12.82 16.99 31.79
C LYS A 40 -13.11 16.82 30.30
N TYR A 41 -14.04 17.60 29.76
CA TYR A 41 -14.48 17.48 28.36
C TYR A 41 -13.32 17.58 27.36
N ARG A 42 -12.38 18.50 27.58
CA ARG A 42 -11.20 18.69 26.69
C ARG A 42 -10.25 17.49 26.68
N ILE A 43 -10.08 16.83 27.82
CA ILE A 43 -9.19 15.66 27.95
C ILE A 43 -9.90 14.42 27.39
N ALA A 44 -11.20 14.28 27.67
CA ALA A 44 -12.02 13.20 27.13
C ALA A 44 -12.13 13.23 25.60
N VAL A 45 -12.44 14.40 25.01
CA VAL A 45 -12.55 14.57 23.56
C VAL A 45 -11.21 14.29 22.87
N LYS A 46 -10.08 14.76 23.43
CA LYS A 46 -8.74 14.48 22.89
C LYS A 46 -8.39 12.99 22.90
N ASN A 47 -8.74 12.27 23.96
CA ASN A 47 -8.49 10.83 24.05
C ASN A 47 -9.35 10.05 23.04
N ILE A 48 -10.60 10.46 22.85
CA ILE A 48 -11.50 9.84 21.86
C ILE A 48 -11.03 10.11 20.45
N GLU A 49 -10.61 11.35 20.14
CA GLU A 49 -10.04 11.70 18.84
C GLU A 49 -8.80 10.84 18.54
N LEU A 50 -7.92 10.64 19.53
CA LEU A 50 -6.74 9.78 19.39
C LEU A 50 -7.11 8.32 19.13
N ILE A 51 -8.06 7.77 19.91
CA ILE A 51 -8.54 6.38 19.73
C ILE A 51 -9.18 6.20 18.35
N VAL A 52 -10.03 7.14 17.92
CA VAL A 52 -10.70 7.10 16.62
C VAL A 52 -9.68 7.21 15.50
N TYR A 53 -8.71 8.12 15.58
CA TYR A 53 -7.65 8.28 14.60
C TYR A 53 -6.80 7.02 14.47
N VAL A 54 -6.27 6.50 15.59
CA VAL A 54 -5.43 5.30 15.58
C VAL A 54 -6.24 4.10 15.09
N GLY A 55 -7.49 3.96 15.53
CA GLY A 55 -8.40 2.92 15.05
C GLY A 55 -8.61 3.00 13.53
N PHE A 56 -8.89 4.19 13.01
CA PHE A 56 -9.04 4.41 11.57
C PHE A 56 -7.77 4.04 10.79
N VAL A 57 -6.60 4.50 11.24
CA VAL A 57 -5.31 4.20 10.60
C VAL A 57 -5.02 2.70 10.60
N LEU A 58 -5.27 1.99 11.70
CA LEU A 58 -5.07 0.55 11.79
C LEU A 58 -5.98 -0.20 10.82
N VAL A 59 -7.25 0.14 10.78
CA VAL A 59 -8.22 -0.47 9.85
C VAL A 59 -7.81 -0.22 8.41
N PHE A 60 -7.48 1.02 8.07
CA PHE A 60 -7.03 1.38 6.73
C PHE A 60 -5.78 0.61 6.34
N THR A 61 -4.81 0.47 7.25
CA THR A 61 -3.56 -0.27 7.03
C THR A 61 -3.84 -1.75 6.80
N ILE A 62 -4.73 -2.37 7.58
CA ILE A 62 -5.12 -3.78 7.40
C ILE A 62 -5.82 -3.98 6.06
N ILE A 63 -6.75 -3.09 5.69
CA ILE A 63 -7.45 -3.15 4.39
C ILE A 63 -6.46 -3.01 3.24
N ALA A 64 -5.53 -2.05 3.31
CA ALA A 64 -4.51 -1.83 2.30
C ALA A 64 -3.57 -3.06 2.18
N ALA A 65 -3.10 -3.60 3.30
CA ALA A 65 -2.22 -4.76 3.32
C ALA A 65 -2.94 -6.00 2.75
N SER A 66 -4.20 -6.21 3.11
CA SER A 66 -5.04 -7.28 2.58
C SER A 66 -5.30 -7.13 1.07
N SER A 67 -5.48 -5.89 0.60
CA SER A 67 -5.65 -5.60 -0.81
C SER A 67 -4.39 -5.95 -1.60
N VAL A 68 -3.23 -5.50 -1.13
CA VAL A 68 -1.91 -5.84 -1.71
C VAL A 68 -1.70 -7.36 -1.72
N GLU A 69 -1.92 -8.01 -0.58
CA GLU A 69 -1.81 -9.47 -0.43
C GLU A 69 -2.67 -10.20 -1.46
N THR A 70 -3.92 -9.77 -1.63
CA THR A 70 -4.86 -10.38 -2.56
C THR A 70 -4.43 -10.21 -4.02
N LEU A 71 -3.97 -9.02 -4.40
CA LEU A 71 -3.49 -8.74 -5.76
C LEU A 71 -2.28 -9.59 -6.13
N PHE A 72 -1.29 -9.67 -5.24
CA PHE A 72 -0.09 -10.48 -5.48
C PHE A 72 -0.38 -11.98 -5.38
N SER A 73 -1.18 -12.43 -4.42
CA SER A 73 -1.55 -13.85 -4.30
C SER A 73 -2.26 -14.37 -5.56
N ARG A 74 -3.07 -13.55 -6.23
CA ARG A 74 -3.67 -13.90 -7.52
C ARG A 74 -2.62 -14.09 -8.61
N SER A 75 -1.70 -13.13 -8.73
CA SER A 75 -0.63 -13.17 -9.73
C SER A 75 0.32 -14.36 -9.50
N ILE A 76 0.72 -14.61 -8.25
CA ILE A 76 1.56 -15.75 -7.86
C ILE A 76 0.90 -17.08 -8.22
N ARG A 77 -0.37 -17.27 -7.87
CA ARG A 77 -1.10 -18.53 -8.17
C ARG A 77 -1.22 -18.75 -9.68
N LYS A 78 -1.49 -17.69 -10.45
CA LYS A 78 -1.56 -17.77 -11.91
C LYS A 78 -0.22 -18.20 -12.50
N THR A 79 0.88 -17.55 -12.10
CA THR A 79 2.22 -17.90 -12.60
C THR A 79 2.61 -19.34 -12.25
N ILE A 80 2.31 -19.82 -11.05
CA ILE A 80 2.57 -21.22 -10.66
C ILE A 80 1.74 -22.20 -11.53
N ALA A 81 0.48 -21.88 -11.80
CA ALA A 81 -0.38 -22.73 -12.62
C ALA A 81 0.06 -22.80 -14.10
N GLU A 82 0.75 -21.75 -14.57
CA GLU A 82 1.37 -21.68 -15.90
C GLU A 82 2.81 -22.23 -15.90
N GLU A 83 3.23 -22.94 -14.85
CA GLU A 83 4.59 -23.50 -14.66
C GLU A 83 5.72 -22.44 -14.71
N GLY A 84 5.39 -21.18 -14.48
CA GLY A 84 6.34 -20.06 -14.45
C GLY A 84 7.00 -19.87 -13.07
N ASP A 85 8.05 -19.04 -13.04
CA ASP A 85 8.74 -18.67 -11.80
C ASP A 85 8.01 -17.52 -11.05
N PRO A 86 7.45 -17.75 -9.85
CA PRO A 86 6.75 -16.73 -9.08
C PRO A 86 7.67 -15.85 -8.23
N THR A 87 8.99 -16.01 -8.29
CA THR A 87 9.95 -15.38 -7.37
C THR A 87 9.82 -13.87 -7.35
N SER A 88 9.77 -13.22 -8.52
CA SER A 88 9.61 -11.76 -8.62
C SER A 88 8.31 -11.30 -7.98
N TYR A 89 7.20 -12.00 -8.20
CA TYR A 89 5.91 -11.66 -7.58
C TYR A 89 5.92 -11.84 -6.06
N LYS A 90 6.58 -12.89 -5.55
CA LYS A 90 6.75 -13.09 -4.10
C LYS A 90 7.61 -11.98 -3.48
N PHE A 91 8.71 -11.61 -4.13
CA PHE A 91 9.56 -10.51 -3.67
C PHE A 91 8.81 -9.18 -3.64
N LEU A 92 8.15 -8.81 -4.73
CA LEU A 92 7.34 -7.59 -4.80
C LEU A 92 6.20 -7.59 -3.78
N ARG A 93 5.56 -8.73 -3.53
CA ARG A 93 4.55 -8.89 -2.48
C ARG A 93 5.12 -8.53 -1.11
N TYR A 94 6.25 -9.12 -0.73
CA TYR A 94 6.87 -8.85 0.58
C TYR A 94 7.25 -7.39 0.72
N LEU A 95 7.86 -6.80 -0.30
CA LEU A 95 8.25 -5.39 -0.29
C LEU A 95 7.03 -4.47 -0.17
N SER A 96 5.95 -4.77 -0.90
CA SER A 96 4.72 -3.97 -0.88
C SER A 96 3.98 -4.08 0.46
N VAL A 97 3.83 -5.28 1.00
CA VAL A 97 3.19 -5.51 2.30
C VAL A 97 3.99 -4.85 3.42
N PHE A 98 5.31 -4.99 3.41
CA PHE A 98 6.20 -4.28 4.34
C PHE A 98 6.02 -2.76 4.23
N GLY A 99 6.02 -2.20 3.02
CA GLY A 99 5.81 -0.78 2.79
C GLY A 99 4.48 -0.26 3.35
N VAL A 100 3.39 -1.02 3.19
CA VAL A 100 2.07 -0.66 3.75
C VAL A 100 2.12 -0.64 5.27
N TYR A 101 2.66 -1.68 5.92
CA TYR A 101 2.76 -1.69 7.39
C TYR A 101 3.69 -0.61 7.92
N PHE A 102 4.80 -0.35 7.24
CA PHE A 102 5.75 0.70 7.59
C PHE A 102 5.08 2.08 7.55
N LEU A 103 4.34 2.40 6.48
CA LEU A 103 3.57 3.64 6.38
C LEU A 103 2.44 3.70 7.42
N GLY A 104 1.73 2.61 7.64
CA GLY A 104 0.70 2.52 8.68
C GLY A 104 1.25 2.80 10.07
N ALA A 105 2.42 2.27 10.41
CA ALA A 105 3.10 2.53 11.67
C ALA A 105 3.52 4.00 11.80
N ILE A 106 4.06 4.60 10.74
CA ILE A 106 4.38 6.03 10.71
C ILE A 106 3.12 6.87 10.97
N LEU A 107 2.03 6.61 10.25
CA LEU A 107 0.78 7.34 10.43
C LEU A 107 0.23 7.19 11.86
N ALA A 108 0.28 5.97 12.43
CA ALA A 108 -0.16 5.73 13.79
C ALA A 108 0.68 6.53 14.82
N THR A 109 2.00 6.62 14.63
CA THR A 109 2.88 7.39 15.54
C THR A 109 2.65 8.89 15.48
N LEU A 110 2.17 9.45 14.35
CA LEU A 110 1.84 10.88 14.26
C LEU A 110 0.73 11.32 15.21
N ALA A 111 -0.12 10.39 15.66
CA ALA A 111 -1.14 10.60 16.67
C ALA A 111 -0.54 11.02 18.03
N PHE A 112 0.72 10.64 18.30
CA PHE A 112 1.41 10.89 19.56
C PHE A 112 2.48 11.97 19.35
N PRO A 113 2.30 13.19 19.90
CA PRO A 113 3.27 14.28 19.74
C PRO A 113 4.72 13.89 20.08
N PRO A 114 5.01 13.13 21.16
CA PRO A 114 6.37 12.70 21.47
C PRO A 114 7.02 11.80 20.40
N LEU A 115 6.22 11.09 19.60
CA LEU A 115 6.71 10.14 18.59
C LEU A 115 6.83 10.76 17.19
N ARG A 116 6.36 11.99 16.98
CA ARG A 116 6.42 12.67 15.68
C ARG A 116 7.84 12.82 15.13
N GLY A 117 8.82 13.04 16.00
CA GLY A 117 10.23 13.11 15.60
C GLY A 117 10.74 11.79 15.03
N ILE A 118 10.31 10.65 15.57
CA ILE A 118 10.65 9.32 15.06
C ILE A 118 10.04 9.12 13.67
N ALA A 119 8.76 9.48 13.50
CA ALA A 119 8.07 9.42 12.22
C ALA A 119 8.78 10.26 11.14
N GLN A 120 9.18 11.49 11.47
CA GLN A 120 9.92 12.37 10.56
C GLN A 120 11.27 11.79 10.15
N THR A 121 12.04 11.25 11.11
CA THR A 121 13.32 10.60 10.82
C THR A 121 13.15 9.37 9.94
N ALA A 122 12.14 8.53 10.22
CA ALA A 122 11.83 7.36 9.42
C ALA A 122 11.45 7.72 7.98
N LEU A 123 10.61 8.75 7.80
CA LEU A 123 10.25 9.27 6.47
C LEU A 123 11.46 9.88 5.74
N GLY A 124 12.31 10.61 6.45
CA GLY A 124 13.54 11.17 5.89
C GLY A 124 14.48 10.06 5.39
N GLY A 125 14.70 9.01 6.19
CA GLY A 125 15.47 7.84 5.79
C GLY A 125 14.87 7.09 4.60
N ALA A 126 13.55 6.90 4.60
CA ALA A 126 12.83 6.30 3.47
C ALA A 126 12.97 7.13 2.19
N GLY A 127 12.96 8.46 2.29
CA GLY A 127 13.20 9.37 1.18
C GLY A 127 14.59 9.20 0.58
N ILE A 128 15.63 9.11 1.41
CA ILE A 128 17.00 8.85 0.94
C ILE A 128 17.09 7.49 0.24
N LEU A 129 16.50 6.43 0.82
CA LEU A 129 16.44 5.11 0.18
C LEU A 129 15.72 5.15 -1.17
N ALA A 130 14.63 5.90 -1.28
CA ALA A 130 13.90 6.06 -2.53
C ALA A 130 14.77 6.72 -3.62
N VAL A 131 15.56 7.73 -3.26
CA VAL A 131 16.52 8.35 -4.19
C VAL A 131 17.58 7.34 -4.63
N VAL A 132 18.19 6.61 -3.69
CA VAL A 132 19.23 5.61 -4.00
C VAL A 132 18.68 4.52 -4.92
N ILE A 133 17.50 3.97 -4.63
CA ILE A 133 16.84 2.95 -5.47
C ILE A 133 16.49 3.54 -6.85
N GLY A 134 16.02 4.79 -6.90
CA GLY A 134 15.70 5.48 -8.15
C GLY A 134 16.92 5.65 -9.04
N VAL A 135 18.04 6.09 -8.47
CA VAL A 135 19.33 6.20 -9.17
C VAL A 135 19.82 4.84 -9.64
N ALA A 136 19.75 3.81 -8.77
CA ALA A 136 20.13 2.44 -9.15
C ALA A 136 19.26 1.87 -10.29
N SER A 137 18.01 2.33 -10.42
CA SER A 137 17.07 1.89 -11.45
C SER A 137 17.07 2.78 -12.70
N GLN A 138 17.94 3.80 -12.77
CA GLN A 138 17.89 4.85 -13.78
C GLN A 138 18.03 4.31 -15.21
N GLU A 139 18.94 3.37 -15.46
CA GLU A 139 19.17 2.81 -16.80
C GLU A 139 17.95 2.01 -17.30
N ALA A 140 17.38 1.16 -16.43
CA ALA A 140 16.17 0.41 -16.76
C ALA A 140 14.98 1.34 -17.07
N LEU A 141 14.81 2.41 -16.29
CA LEU A 141 13.76 3.40 -16.51
C LEU A 141 13.98 4.18 -17.80
N ALA A 142 15.23 4.57 -18.10
CA ALA A 142 15.59 5.25 -19.34
C ALA A 142 15.27 4.39 -20.58
N ASN A 143 15.58 3.09 -20.53
CA ASN A 143 15.27 2.15 -21.60
C ASN A 143 13.76 1.99 -21.81
N LEU A 144 12.98 1.93 -20.72
CA LEU A 144 11.51 1.87 -20.80
C LEU A 144 10.93 3.13 -21.45
N ILE A 145 11.36 4.31 -21.00
CA ILE A 145 10.91 5.60 -21.56
C ILE A 145 11.33 5.71 -23.03
N GLY A 146 12.54 5.29 -23.38
CA GLY A 146 13.02 5.20 -24.75
C GLY A 146 12.11 4.33 -25.62
N GLY A 147 11.71 3.15 -25.12
CA GLY A 147 10.74 2.28 -25.79
C GLY A 147 9.38 2.95 -25.99
N VAL A 148 8.85 3.64 -24.98
CA VAL A 148 7.60 4.41 -25.08
C VAL A 148 7.70 5.49 -26.15
N PHE A 149 8.82 6.22 -26.23
CA PHE A 149 9.05 7.22 -27.28
C PHE A 149 9.13 6.62 -28.67
N ILE A 150 9.80 5.47 -28.83
CA ILE A 150 9.83 4.78 -30.12
C ILE A 150 8.41 4.39 -30.56
N ILE A 151 7.59 3.85 -29.66
CA ILE A 151 6.21 3.43 -30.00
C ILE A 151 5.31 4.64 -30.29
N SER A 152 5.45 5.71 -29.50
CA SER A 152 4.57 6.88 -29.59
C SER A 152 4.90 7.77 -30.78
N PHE A 153 6.18 8.03 -31.01
CA PHE A 153 6.65 8.93 -32.08
C PHE A 153 7.03 8.20 -33.36
N LYS A 154 7.27 6.88 -33.30
CA LYS A 154 7.62 6.03 -34.44
C LYS A 154 8.74 6.65 -35.32
N PRO A 155 9.91 6.98 -34.75
CA PRO A 155 11.02 7.57 -35.50
C PRO A 155 11.54 6.65 -36.63
N PHE A 156 11.27 5.35 -36.52
CA PHE A 156 11.51 4.32 -37.53
C PHE A 156 10.44 3.23 -37.40
N ARG A 157 10.26 2.45 -38.46
CA ARG A 157 9.26 1.38 -38.58
C ARG A 157 9.91 0.02 -38.80
N VAL A 158 9.12 -1.03 -38.62
CA VAL A 158 9.56 -2.41 -38.90
C VAL A 158 9.87 -2.53 -40.40
N GLY A 159 11.10 -2.91 -40.71
CA GLY A 159 11.62 -3.01 -42.07
C GLY A 159 12.57 -1.88 -42.48
N ASP A 160 12.67 -0.81 -41.68
CA ASP A 160 13.59 0.29 -41.97
C ASP A 160 15.05 -0.11 -41.67
N THR A 161 15.96 0.25 -42.59
CA THR A 161 17.41 0.16 -42.32
C THR A 161 17.84 1.42 -41.58
N VAL A 162 18.17 1.28 -40.30
CA VAL A 162 18.56 2.41 -39.44
C VAL A 162 20.08 2.38 -39.23
N LYS A 163 20.74 3.52 -39.46
CA LYS A 163 22.16 3.69 -39.16
C LYS A 163 22.32 4.36 -37.80
N ILE A 164 22.86 3.62 -36.82
CA ILE A 164 23.25 4.20 -35.54
C ILE A 164 24.66 4.78 -35.70
N THR A 165 24.82 6.07 -35.40
CA THR A 165 26.14 6.70 -35.34
C THR A 165 26.49 6.81 -33.87
N GLU A 166 27.56 6.14 -33.44
CA GLU A 166 28.13 6.43 -32.12
C GLU A 166 28.62 7.87 -32.14
N SER A 167 27.95 8.75 -31.39
CA SER A 167 28.54 10.03 -31.05
C SER A 167 29.64 9.75 -30.03
N LEU A 168 30.90 9.75 -30.48
CA LEU A 168 32.06 9.90 -29.60
C LEU A 168 31.95 11.25 -28.89
N ALA A 169 31.56 11.22 -27.63
CA ALA A 169 31.69 12.32 -26.67
C ALA A 169 32.18 11.74 -25.36
#